data_AF-A0A9P8H713-F1
#
_entry.id   AF-A0A9P8H713-F1
#
_cell.length_a   1.000
_cell.length_b   1.000
_cell.length_c   1.000
_cell.angle_alpha   90.00
_cell.angle_beta   90.00
_cell.angle_gamma   90.00
#
_symmetry.space_group_name_H-M   'P 1'
#
loop_
_entity.id
_entity.type
_entity.pdbx_description
1 polymer ?
#
loop_
_entity_poly.entity_id
_entity_poly.type
_entity_poly.pdbx_seq_one_letter_code
_entity_poly.pdbx_strand_id
1 'polypeptide(L)'
;MSTTQKTQKPKAGRSAIADVVAREYTIHLHKRVHGVSFKKRAPRAIKEIKAFAENAMGTRDVRLDPQLNKKVWECGVKGVPFRLRVRISRKRNDEEGAKEKLYSYVQAVNVKDPKGLQTTVVEDA
;
A
#
# COMPACT_ATOMS: atom_id res chain seq x y z
N MET A 1 -18.74 -50.86 8.84
CA MET A 1 -18.94 -49.51 8.26
C MET A 1 -17.65 -48.72 8.42
N SER A 2 -16.76 -48.77 7.42
CA SER A 2 -15.44 -48.13 7.45
C SER A 2 -15.56 -46.62 7.18
N THR A 3 -15.12 -45.80 8.12
CA THR A 3 -15.00 -44.35 7.94
C THR A 3 -13.77 -44.02 7.08
N THR A 4 -14.01 -43.65 5.81
CA THR A 4 -12.98 -43.16 4.88
C THR A 4 -12.56 -41.73 5.26
N GLN A 5 -11.31 -41.56 5.69
CA GLN A 5 -10.72 -40.24 5.93
C GLN A 5 -10.34 -39.57 4.59
N LYS A 6 -10.92 -38.39 4.32
CA LYS A 6 -10.55 -37.56 3.16
C LYS A 6 -9.20 -36.87 3.43
N THR A 7 -8.15 -37.31 2.75
CA THR A 7 -6.85 -36.62 2.70
C THR A 7 -6.96 -35.33 1.88
N GLN A 8 -6.78 -34.19 2.53
CA GLN A 8 -6.70 -32.89 1.85
C GLN A 8 -5.36 -32.77 1.11
N LYS A 9 -5.40 -32.66 -0.22
CA LYS A 9 -4.22 -32.39 -1.06
C LYS A 9 -3.64 -31.00 -0.72
N PRO A 10 -2.31 -30.85 -0.59
CA PRO A 10 -1.69 -29.54 -0.41
C PRO A 10 -1.92 -28.69 -1.67
N LYS A 11 -2.43 -27.46 -1.48
CA LYS A 11 -2.63 -26.51 -2.58
C LYS A 11 -1.26 -26.13 -3.16
N ALA A 12 -1.12 -26.24 -4.47
CA ALA A 12 0.07 -25.81 -5.21
C ALA A 12 0.46 -24.37 -4.81
N GLY A 13 1.75 -24.15 -4.53
CA GLY A 13 2.27 -22.84 -4.15
C GLY A 13 2.00 -21.81 -5.25
N ARG A 14 1.39 -20.69 -4.87
CA ARG A 14 1.15 -19.56 -5.78
C ARG A 14 2.51 -19.03 -6.26
N SER A 15 2.67 -18.84 -7.58
CA SER A 15 3.93 -18.37 -8.16
C SER A 15 4.16 -16.89 -7.87
N ALA A 16 5.41 -16.49 -7.63
CA ALA A 16 5.78 -15.10 -7.34
C ALA A 16 5.43 -14.12 -8.48
N ILE A 17 5.26 -14.62 -9.71
CA ILE A 17 4.81 -13.84 -10.87
C ILE A 17 3.33 -13.45 -10.71
N ALA A 18 2.49 -14.36 -10.23
CA ALA A 18 1.07 -14.08 -9.93
C ALA A 18 0.88 -13.14 -8.73
N ASP A 19 1.99 -12.79 -8.05
CA ASP A 19 2.02 -11.88 -6.93
C ASP A 19 2.44 -10.46 -7.33
N VAL A 20 2.98 -10.21 -8.52
CA VAL A 20 3.20 -8.84 -9.00
C VAL A 20 1.84 -8.22 -9.32
N VAL A 21 1.48 -7.15 -8.61
CA VAL A 21 0.15 -6.52 -8.73
C VAL A 21 0.28 -5.02 -8.47
N ALA A 22 -0.36 -4.21 -9.32
CA ALA A 22 -0.60 -2.80 -9.07
C ALA A 22 -2.08 -2.54 -8.76
N ARG A 23 -2.33 -1.76 -7.71
CA ARG A 23 -3.68 -1.36 -7.30
C ARG A 23 -3.70 0.09 -6.88
N GLU A 24 -4.78 0.77 -7.22
CA GLU A 24 -5.06 2.10 -6.70
C GLU A 24 -6.03 2.05 -5.53
N TYR A 25 -5.68 2.76 -4.48
CA TYR A 25 -6.43 2.86 -3.25
C TYR A 25 -6.71 4.32 -2.91
N THR A 26 -7.84 4.56 -2.26
CA THR A 26 -8.11 5.83 -1.59
C THR A 26 -7.85 5.68 -0.09
N ILE A 27 -6.83 6.37 0.42
CA ILE A 27 -6.50 6.35 1.85
C ILE A 27 -7.21 7.51 2.54
N HIS A 28 -8.05 7.19 3.53
CA HIS A 28 -8.69 8.21 4.37
C HIS A 28 -7.75 8.67 5.50
N LEU A 29 -6.85 9.61 5.17
CA LEU A 29 -5.86 10.11 6.11
C LEU A 29 -6.47 10.87 7.29
N HIS A 30 -7.56 11.62 7.10
CA HIS A 30 -8.20 12.37 8.18
C HIS A 30 -8.60 11.47 9.37
N LYS A 31 -9.13 10.26 9.10
CA LYS A 31 -9.46 9.29 10.15
C LYS A 31 -8.21 8.75 10.86
N ARG A 32 -7.10 8.58 10.12
CA ARG A 32 -5.84 8.02 10.63
C ARG A 32 -5.01 9.02 11.44
N VAL A 33 -5.17 10.32 11.19
CA VAL A 33 -4.49 11.40 11.93
C VAL A 33 -5.40 12.12 12.92
N HIS A 34 -6.59 11.58 13.17
CA HIS A 34 -7.53 12.14 14.13
C HIS A 34 -6.94 12.12 15.55
N GLY A 35 -7.06 13.22 16.29
CA GLY A 35 -6.52 13.37 17.65
C GLY A 35 -5.00 13.53 17.75
N VAL A 36 -4.27 13.57 16.63
CA VAL A 36 -2.81 13.75 16.62
C VAL A 36 -2.46 15.23 16.75
N SER A 37 -1.46 15.55 17.59
CA SER A 37 -0.93 16.92 17.73
C SER A 37 -0.48 17.49 16.38
N PHE A 38 -0.74 18.77 16.12
CA PHE A 38 -0.49 19.39 14.81
C PHE A 38 0.95 19.21 14.29
N LYS A 39 1.95 19.33 15.16
CA LYS A 39 3.38 19.16 14.81
C LYS A 39 3.73 17.74 14.36
N LYS A 40 2.87 16.75 14.61
CA LYS A 40 3.09 15.33 14.31
C LYS A 40 2.15 14.79 13.23
N ARG A 41 1.25 15.60 12.67
CA ARG A 41 0.23 15.13 11.71
C ARG A 41 0.82 14.59 10.40
N ALA A 42 1.61 15.38 9.67
CA ALA A 42 2.24 14.90 8.43
C ALA A 42 3.22 13.74 8.64
N PRO A 43 4.12 13.77 9.66
CA PRO A 43 4.94 12.60 9.99
C PRO A 43 4.13 11.34 10.32
N ARG A 44 3.01 11.49 11.03
CA ARG A 44 2.10 10.36 11.33
C ARG A 44 1.42 9.87 10.05
N ALA A 45 0.95 10.76 9.18
CA ALA A 45 0.31 10.41 7.92
C ALA A 45 1.22 9.53 7.06
N ILE A 46 2.51 9.84 6.98
CA ILE A 46 3.48 9.03 6.22
C ILE A 46 3.63 7.63 6.81
N LYS A 47 3.76 7.52 8.14
CA LYS A 47 3.82 6.22 8.82
C LYS A 47 2.56 5.39 8.58
N GLU A 48 1.40 6.04 8.59
CA GLU A 48 0.11 5.43 8.31
C GLU A 48 -0.04 4.98 6.85
N ILE A 49 0.51 5.74 5.89
CA ILE A 49 0.55 5.32 4.47
C ILE A 49 1.44 4.09 4.32
N LYS A 50 2.61 4.08 4.98
CA LYS A 50 3.52 2.92 4.97
C LYS A 50 2.84 1.68 5.55
N ALA A 51 2.22 1.81 6.73
CA ALA A 51 1.48 0.72 7.39
C ALA A 51 0.28 0.25 6.55
N PHE A 52 -0.39 1.16 5.84
CA PHE A 52 -1.46 0.77 4.92
C PHE A 52 -0.93 -0.08 3.75
N ALA A 53 0.18 0.32 3.14
CA ALA A 53 0.79 -0.42 2.04
C ALA A 53 1.30 -1.80 2.49
N GLU A 54 1.93 -1.88 3.65
CA GLU A 54 2.38 -3.14 4.25
C GLU A 54 1.22 -4.11 4.46
N ASN A 55 0.10 -3.65 5.04
CA ASN A 55 -1.09 -4.47 5.25
C ASN A 55 -1.81 -4.85 3.95
N ALA A 56 -1.89 -3.93 2.98
CA ALA A 56 -2.63 -4.17 1.75
C ALA A 56 -1.89 -5.11 0.78
N MET A 57 -0.56 -5.05 0.75
CA MET A 57 0.28 -5.82 -0.18
C MET A 57 1.02 -7.00 0.47
N GLY A 58 1.08 -7.05 1.80
CA GLY A 58 1.76 -8.12 2.55
C GLY A 58 3.28 -8.08 2.44
N THR A 59 3.87 -6.91 2.16
CA THR A 59 5.32 -6.73 1.99
C THR A 59 5.90 -5.87 3.11
N ARG A 60 7.02 -6.31 3.70
CA ARG A 60 7.73 -5.54 4.73
C ARG A 60 8.55 -4.38 4.16
N ASP A 61 9.14 -4.56 2.97
CA ASP A 61 9.81 -3.47 2.26
C ASP A 61 8.77 -2.59 1.54
N VAL A 62 8.62 -1.36 2.02
CA VAL A 62 7.71 -0.36 1.46
C VAL A 62 8.50 0.91 1.17
N ARG A 63 8.57 1.25 -0.11
CA ARG A 63 9.29 2.39 -0.66
C ARG A 63 8.27 3.46 -1.08
N LEU A 64 8.42 4.66 -0.55
CA LEU A 64 7.55 5.81 -0.84
C LEU A 64 8.19 6.68 -1.93
N ASP A 65 7.40 7.08 -2.92
CA ASP A 65 7.83 8.05 -3.93
C ASP A 65 8.07 9.44 -3.29
N PRO A 66 9.19 10.13 -3.59
CA PRO A 66 9.38 11.52 -3.20
C PRO A 66 8.21 12.45 -3.57
N GLN A 67 7.51 12.21 -4.68
CA GLN A 67 6.33 13.02 -5.09
C GLN A 67 5.14 12.81 -4.15
N LEU A 68 4.94 11.58 -3.68
CA LEU A 68 3.95 11.28 -2.64
C LEU A 68 4.27 12.05 -1.35
N ASN A 69 5.54 12.11 -0.96
CA ASN A 69 5.97 12.88 0.20
C ASN A 69 5.66 14.37 0.01
N LYS A 70 6.03 14.97 -1.13
CA LYS A 70 5.71 16.38 -1.44
C LYS A 70 4.21 16.66 -1.30
N LYS A 71 3.35 15.80 -1.85
CA LYS A 71 1.89 15.96 -1.79
C LYS A 71 1.33 15.87 -0.38
N VAL A 72 1.89 15.02 0.49
CA VAL A 72 1.48 14.92 1.90
C VAL A 72 1.91 16.16 2.70
N TRP A 73 3.03 16.78 2.34
CA TRP A 73 3.61 17.94 3.01
C TRP A 73 3.25 19.29 2.36
N GLU A 74 2.50 19.30 1.26
CA GLU A 74 2.23 20.48 0.43
C GLU A 74 1.64 21.66 1.24
N CYS A 75 0.67 21.40 2.12
CA CYS A 75 0.08 22.41 3.01
C CYS A 75 0.75 22.47 4.40
N GLY A 76 1.98 21.97 4.52
CA GLY A 76 2.77 21.94 5.74
C GLY A 76 2.37 20.86 6.75
N VAL A 77 2.98 20.89 7.93
CA VAL A 77 2.91 19.78 8.92
C VAL A 77 1.49 19.49 9.44
N LYS A 78 0.62 20.52 9.50
CA LYS A 78 -0.77 20.40 9.95
C LYS A 78 -1.75 20.09 8.80
N GLY A 79 -1.40 20.50 7.58
CA GLY A 79 -2.27 20.51 6.41
C GLY A 79 -2.27 19.19 5.64
N VAL A 80 -2.43 18.05 6.33
CA VAL A 80 -2.49 16.75 5.66
C VAL A 80 -3.79 16.63 4.85
N PRO A 81 -3.74 16.23 3.57
CA PRO A 81 -4.94 15.97 2.76
C PRO A 81 -5.89 14.99 3.47
N PHE A 82 -7.20 15.24 3.42
CA PHE A 82 -8.16 14.38 4.13
C PHE A 82 -8.26 12.98 3.55
N ARG A 83 -8.14 12.89 2.22
CA ARG A 83 -8.09 11.67 1.44
C ARG A 83 -6.99 11.80 0.39
N LEU A 84 -6.32 10.70 0.11
CA LEU A 84 -5.25 10.65 -0.87
C LEU A 84 -5.45 9.42 -1.76
N ARG A 85 -5.49 9.63 -3.08
CA ARG A 85 -5.46 8.53 -4.04
C ARG A 85 -4.01 8.12 -4.25
N VAL A 86 -3.73 6.83 -4.06
CA VAL A 86 -2.39 6.27 -4.07
C VAL A 86 -2.39 5.03 -4.94
N ARG A 87 -1.39 4.91 -5.81
CA ARG A 87 -1.08 3.67 -6.52
C ARG A 87 -0.02 2.92 -5.75
N ILE A 88 -0.28 1.66 -5.47
CA ILE A 88 0.67 0.76 -4.81
C ILE A 88 0.96 -0.35 -5.80
N SER A 89 2.23 -0.48 -6.18
CA SER A 89 2.71 -1.53 -7.07
C SER A 89 3.64 -2.46 -6.30
N ARG A 90 3.26 -3.73 -6.18
CA ARG A 90 4.12 -4.77 -5.61
C ARG A 90 5.02 -5.30 -6.72
N LYS A 91 6.31 -5.02 -6.62
CA LYS A 91 7.34 -5.35 -7.63
C LYS A 91 8.34 -6.34 -7.08
N ARG A 92 9.02 -7.05 -7.99
CA ARG A 92 10.14 -7.94 -7.64
C ARG A 92 11.38 -7.12 -7.32
N ASN A 93 12.11 -7.54 -6.30
CA ASN A 93 13.44 -7.01 -6.03
C ASN A 93 14.49 -7.85 -6.76
N ASP A 94 15.22 -7.24 -7.68
CA ASP A 94 16.25 -7.89 -8.49
C ASP A 94 17.68 -7.63 -7.94
N GLU A 95 17.80 -6.93 -6.80
CA GLU A 95 19.08 -6.70 -6.13
C GLU A 95 19.65 -8.00 -5.51
N GLU A 96 20.88 -8.34 -5.89
CA GLU A 96 21.60 -9.51 -5.40
C GLU A 96 21.90 -9.37 -3.89
N GLY A 97 21.22 -10.15 -3.05
CA GLY A 97 21.33 -10.09 -1.58
C GLY A 97 20.14 -9.44 -0.86
N ALA A 98 19.05 -9.11 -1.55
CA ALA A 98 17.85 -8.58 -0.93
C ALA A 98 17.25 -9.56 0.10
N LYS A 99 16.96 -9.06 1.31
CA LYS A 99 16.31 -9.84 2.40
C LYS A 99 14.90 -10.30 2.03
N GLU A 100 14.20 -9.52 1.23
CA GLU A 100 12.82 -9.77 0.79
C GLU A 100 12.77 -9.78 -0.74
N LYS A 101 12.07 -10.76 -1.32
CA LYS A 101 11.97 -10.95 -2.78
C LYS A 101 11.05 -9.93 -3.47
N LEU A 102 10.16 -9.30 -2.71
CA LEU A 102 9.14 -8.38 -3.19
C LEU A 102 9.19 -7.09 -2.37
N TYR A 103 8.98 -5.96 -3.02
CA TYR A 103 8.79 -4.66 -2.36
C TYR A 103 7.53 -3.98 -2.89
N SER A 104 6.92 -3.14 -2.06
CA SER A 104 5.82 -2.26 -2.49
C SER A 104 6.35 -0.87 -2.77
N TYR A 105 6.07 -0.36 -3.95
CA TYR A 105 6.30 1.03 -4.33
C TYR A 105 5.00 1.81 -4.30
N VAL A 106 5.02 2.97 -3.64
CA VAL A 106 3.81 3.75 -3.33
C VAL A 106 3.93 5.12 -3.98
N GLN A 107 2.98 5.45 -4.87
CA GLN A 107 2.96 6.68 -5.65
C GLN A 107 1.67 7.47 -5.42
N ALA A 108 1.76 8.80 -5.46
CA ALA A 108 0.58 9.65 -5.45
C ALA A 108 -0.08 9.66 -6.84
N VAL A 109 -1.40 9.47 -6.88
CA VAL A 109 -2.19 9.69 -8.10
C VAL A 109 -2.82 11.07 -8.02
N ASN A 110 -2.73 11.82 -9.11
CA ASN A 110 -3.36 13.13 -9.21
C ASN A 110 -4.81 12.98 -9.61
N VAL A 111 -5.70 13.19 -8.65
CA VAL A 111 -7.15 13.17 -8.81
C VAL A 111 -7.71 14.41 -8.14
N LYS A 112 -8.69 15.07 -8.79
CA LYS A 112 -9.37 16.26 -8.25
C LYS A 112 -10.17 15.94 -6.98
N ASP A 113 -10.99 14.89 -7.02
CA ASP A 113 -11.70 14.38 -5.83
C ASP A 113 -11.50 12.86 -5.67
N PRO A 114 -10.81 12.41 -4.60
CA PRO A 114 -10.62 10.99 -4.33
C PRO A 114 -11.81 10.32 -3.63
N LYS A 115 -12.86 11.07 -3.24
CA LYS A 115 -14.04 10.52 -2.54
C LYS A 115 -14.83 9.60 -3.48
N GLY A 116 -15.29 8.45 -2.97
CA GLY A 116 -16.15 7.52 -3.71
C GLY A 116 -15.41 6.61 -4.70
N LEU A 117 -14.12 6.87 -4.99
CA LEU A 117 -13.31 5.99 -5.83
C LEU A 117 -13.01 4.68 -5.10
N GLN A 118 -13.47 3.57 -5.68
CA GLN A 118 -13.21 2.23 -5.19
C GLN A 118 -11.77 1.80 -5.47
N THR A 119 -11.36 0.69 -4.86
CA THR A 119 -10.07 0.07 -5.17
C THR A 119 -10.13 -0.51 -6.58
N THR A 120 -9.17 -0.13 -7.41
CA THR A 120 -9.06 -0.64 -8.79
C THR A 120 -7.73 -1.34 -8.96
N VAL A 121 -7.73 -2.47 -9.68
CA VAL A 121 -6.50 -3.08 -10.16
C VAL A 121 -6.05 -2.28 -11.38
N VAL A 122 -4.77 -1.93 -11.42
CA VAL A 122 -4.17 -1.23 -12.55
C VAL A 122 -3.22 -2.20 -13.24
N GLU A 123 -3.34 -2.29 -14.55
CA GLU A 123 -2.34 -2.96 -15.37
C GLU A 123 -1.20 -1.96 -15.60
N ASP A 124 0.00 -2.31 -15.17
CA ASP A 124 1.20 -1.55 -15.54
C ASP A 124 1.44 -1.87 -17.04
N ALA A 125 1.32 -0.84 -17.90
CA ALA A 125 1.56 -0.94 -19.35
C ALA A 125 3.04 -1.16 -19.67
#